data_AF-A0A5B7Y2J3-F1
#
_entry.id   AF-A0A5B7Y2J3-F1
#
_cell.length_a   1.000
_cell.length_b   1.000
_cell.length_c   1.000
_cell.angle_alpha   90.00
_cell.angle_beta   90.00
_cell.angle_gamma   90.00
#
_symmetry.space_group_name_H-M   'P 1'
#
loop_
_entity.id
_entity.type
_entity.pdbx_description
1 polymer ?
#
loop_
_entity_poly.entity_id
_entity_poly.type
_entity_poly.pdbx_seq_one_letter_code
_entity_poly.pdbx_strand_id
1 'polypeptide(L)'
;MSSFASFIGGLSLLIAIILGALWVVNKIGHRKTNHQGRNALIALVVAFIFIGIGGGGDSTAKTNSDKASMSNSSSDASVTATKHAATTHKSAKRPTAKHKTATATTSRNSQVLKKLVSYTNHESAGPTQDYYWQLGKSHTTGFKHLKSGDYHFASDSQGRAGTARAVLTYGEYADSRGSRQGSPLEPSSWPTTNPKVAISYAFTGRTYHGYLYNRSHSIGDSLLGAKSYTSENNFTTGTRPQNVGADQDGGMRYAEETAEAYWASNPNTSDTIKYETTPLYYHSETIPRGSIVDIKSSDGQINTAVAVINSAEGIKINYNTGSNNAKPIKSTGRRSSQATSTNSGHGYRNSTGSASHKTNATARSTTHSGTKSGQWTVAAAGMVYVSDSHKYYSQVTNPDNYTYESESAAQSSGATRASRGNQYARP
;
A
#
# COMPACT_ATOMS: atom_id res chain seq x y z
N MET A 1 53.40 13.88 -10.88
CA MET A 1 52.18 13.02 -10.96
C MET A 1 51.36 12.99 -9.67
N SER A 2 51.92 13.32 -8.50
CA SER A 2 51.21 13.33 -7.21
C SER A 2 50.22 14.50 -7.02
N SER A 3 50.44 15.67 -7.63
CA SER A 3 49.53 16.83 -7.47
C SER A 3 48.23 16.72 -8.29
N PHE A 4 48.22 15.94 -9.37
CA PHE A 4 47.05 15.79 -10.24
C PHE A 4 46.02 14.80 -9.64
N ALA A 5 46.50 13.74 -8.97
CA ALA A 5 45.64 12.78 -8.28
C ALA A 5 44.94 13.39 -7.05
N SER A 6 45.62 14.27 -6.30
CA SER A 6 45.02 14.99 -5.16
C SER A 6 43.97 16.02 -5.60
N PHE A 7 44.13 16.63 -6.78
CA PHE A 7 43.15 17.56 -7.32
C PHE A 7 41.86 16.86 -7.78
N ILE A 8 41.98 15.69 -8.43
CA ILE A 8 40.83 14.88 -8.85
C ILE A 8 40.09 14.32 -7.63
N GLY A 9 40.81 13.85 -6.60
CA GLY A 9 40.19 13.36 -5.36
C GLY A 9 39.41 14.44 -4.61
N GLY A 10 39.93 15.67 -4.55
CA GLY A 10 39.24 16.82 -3.96
C GLY A 10 37.97 17.23 -4.73
N LEU A 11 38.03 17.20 -6.07
CA LEU A 11 36.89 17.55 -6.91
C LEU A 11 35.77 16.50 -6.81
N SER A 12 36.11 15.21 -6.75
CA SER A 12 35.12 14.13 -6.57
C SER A 12 34.41 14.20 -5.22
N LEU A 13 35.13 14.57 -4.15
CA LEU A 13 34.53 14.77 -2.83
C LEU A 13 33.58 15.98 -2.81
N LEU A 14 33.96 17.08 -3.46
CA LEU A 14 33.12 18.27 -3.57
C LEU A 14 31.83 17.98 -4.35
N ILE A 15 31.93 17.22 -5.46
CA ILE A 15 30.77 16.80 -6.26
C ILE A 15 29.84 15.89 -5.43
N ALA A 16 30.38 14.95 -4.67
CA ALA A 16 29.58 14.08 -3.80
C ALA A 16 28.83 14.86 -2.71
N ILE A 17 29.47 15.88 -2.13
CA ILE A 17 28.85 16.77 -1.13
C ILE A 17 27.74 17.62 -1.78
N ILE A 18 27.98 18.17 -2.97
CA ILE A 18 26.97 18.96 -3.70
C ILE A 18 25.77 18.08 -4.10
N LEU A 19 26.02 16.87 -4.61
CA LEU A 19 24.95 15.92 -4.95
C LEU A 19 24.20 15.44 -3.70
N GLY A 20 24.89 15.22 -2.58
CA GLY A 20 24.27 14.92 -1.29
C GLY A 20 23.40 16.06 -0.78
N ALA A 21 23.89 17.30 -0.86
CA ALA A 21 23.13 18.50 -0.48
C ALA A 21 21.91 18.71 -1.38
N LEU A 22 22.05 18.53 -2.71
CA LEU A 22 20.94 18.61 -3.66
C LEU A 22 19.91 17.50 -3.43
N TRP A 23 20.35 16.27 -3.13
CA TRP A 23 19.46 15.16 -2.79
C TRP A 23 18.69 15.44 -1.48
N VAL A 24 19.35 15.99 -0.46
CA VAL A 24 18.73 16.39 0.80
C VAL A 24 17.75 17.56 0.60
N VAL A 25 18.11 18.59 -0.16
CA VAL A 25 17.23 19.73 -0.48
C VAL A 25 16.03 19.27 -1.30
N ASN A 26 16.19 18.36 -2.26
CA ASN A 26 15.08 17.82 -3.04
C ASN A 26 14.15 16.92 -2.19
N LYS A 27 14.72 16.21 -1.20
CA LYS A 27 13.95 15.37 -0.27
C LYS A 27 13.26 16.15 0.85
N ILE A 28 13.83 17.29 1.27
CA ILE A 28 13.29 18.16 2.32
C ILE A 28 12.41 19.29 1.74
N GLY A 29 12.63 19.69 0.50
CA GLY A 29 11.86 20.70 -0.23
C GLY A 29 10.39 20.34 -0.48
N HIS A 30 10.02 19.07 -0.30
CA HIS A 30 8.63 18.60 -0.40
C HIS A 30 7.87 18.54 0.94
N ARG A 31 8.39 19.17 2.01
CA ARG A 31 7.60 19.34 3.24
C ARG A 31 7.66 20.79 3.70
N LYS A 32 6.64 21.58 3.34
CA LYS A 32 6.28 22.76 4.12
C LYS A 32 5.72 22.29 5.48
N THR A 33 6.60 22.04 6.44
CA THR A 33 6.18 21.82 7.83
C THR A 33 6.03 23.16 8.52
N ASN A 34 4.79 23.56 8.75
CA ASN A 34 4.46 24.69 9.60
C ASN A 34 4.39 24.24 11.06
N HIS A 35 5.53 23.82 11.64
CA HIS A 35 5.69 23.61 13.09
C HIS A 35 7.17 23.76 13.47
N GLN A 36 7.58 25.00 13.76
CA GLN A 36 8.83 25.26 14.48
C GLN A 36 8.65 24.85 15.95
N GLY A 37 9.63 24.12 16.50
CA GLY A 37 9.72 23.90 17.94
C GLY A 37 10.40 22.62 18.43
N ARG A 38 10.64 21.60 17.58
CA ARG A 38 11.19 20.31 18.08
C ARG A 38 12.30 19.63 17.26
N ASN A 39 12.74 20.22 16.15
CA ASN A 39 13.74 19.58 15.27
C ASN A 39 15.18 20.14 15.42
N ALA A 40 15.42 21.10 16.31
CA ALA A 40 16.75 21.68 16.52
C ALA A 40 17.73 20.75 17.28
N LEU A 41 17.26 19.66 17.89
CA LEU A 41 18.11 18.76 18.69
C LEU A 41 18.78 17.65 17.87
N ILE A 42 18.30 17.34 16.67
CA ILE A 42 18.79 16.20 15.86
C ILE A 42 19.89 16.62 14.88
N ALA A 43 19.99 17.90 14.52
CA ALA A 43 21.04 18.40 13.62
C ALA A 43 22.41 18.62 14.31
N LEU A 44 22.46 18.72 15.65
CA LEU A 44 23.69 19.01 16.40
C LEU A 44 24.53 17.76 16.72
N VAL A 45 23.96 16.56 16.62
CA VAL A 45 24.66 15.29 16.94
C VAL A 45 25.43 14.71 15.74
N VAL A 46 25.12 15.13 14.51
CA VAL A 46 25.78 14.62 13.29
C VAL A 46 27.01 15.45 12.89
N ALA A 47 27.16 16.68 13.41
CA ALA A 47 28.31 17.53 13.12
C ALA A 47 29.58 17.21 13.95
N PHE A 48 29.49 16.40 15.01
CA PHE A 48 30.63 16.05 15.87
C PHE A 48 31.34 14.74 15.50
N ILE A 49 30.89 14.00 14.48
CA ILE A 49 31.47 12.70 14.10
C ILE A 49 32.49 12.81 12.94
N PHE A 50 32.64 13.98 12.32
CA PHE A 50 33.57 14.16 11.17
C PHE A 50 34.76 15.10 11.42
N ILE A 51 35.02 15.52 12.66
CA ILE A 51 36.25 16.22 13.03
C ILE A 51 36.93 15.42 14.15
N GLY A 52 37.74 14.43 13.77
CA GLY A 52 38.50 13.64 14.72
C GLY A 52 39.38 12.59 14.06
N ILE A 53 40.68 12.87 14.07
CA ILE A 53 41.82 11.95 13.86
C ILE A 53 42.32 11.84 12.40
N GLY A 54 43.19 12.79 12.06
CA GLY A 54 44.26 12.62 11.07
C GLY A 54 45.60 13.09 11.68
N GLY A 55 46.65 12.27 11.49
CA GLY A 55 48.05 12.49 11.90
C GLY A 55 48.42 11.78 13.21
N GLY A 56 49.49 11.00 13.35
CA GLY A 56 50.67 10.66 12.54
C GLY A 56 51.74 10.16 13.52
N GLY A 57 52.59 9.19 13.14
CA GLY A 57 53.78 8.83 13.95
C GLY A 57 54.25 7.38 13.82
N ASP A 58 55.40 7.19 13.16
CA ASP A 58 56.21 5.98 13.04
C ASP A 58 56.57 5.32 14.38
N SER A 59 56.68 3.99 14.40
CA SER A 59 57.80 3.28 15.04
C SER A 59 57.94 1.85 14.50
N THR A 60 59.15 1.54 14.06
CA THR A 60 59.65 0.27 13.53
C THR A 60 59.86 -0.77 14.64
N ALA A 61 59.50 -2.05 14.41
CA ALA A 61 60.24 -3.23 14.92
C ALA A 61 59.74 -4.57 14.32
N LYS A 62 60.53 -5.07 13.35
CA LYS A 62 61.09 -6.44 13.21
C LYS A 62 60.22 -7.72 13.38
N THR A 63 60.25 -8.51 12.28
CA THR A 63 60.55 -9.98 12.16
C THR A 63 59.62 -11.00 12.85
N ASN A 64 59.19 -12.15 12.31
CA ASN A 64 59.69 -13.03 11.24
C ASN A 64 58.54 -13.91 10.66
N SER A 65 58.89 -14.54 9.52
CA SER A 65 58.41 -15.77 8.83
C SER A 65 57.51 -16.77 9.62
N ASP A 66 56.65 -17.62 9.03
CA ASP A 66 56.88 -18.55 7.92
C ASP A 66 55.58 -19.08 7.24
N LYS A 67 55.83 -19.65 6.06
CA LYS A 67 54.98 -20.23 5.00
C LYS A 67 54.52 -21.68 5.28
N ALA A 68 53.32 -22.01 4.75
CA ALA A 68 52.93 -23.26 4.05
C ALA A 68 53.02 -24.61 4.83
N SER A 69 52.39 -25.75 4.49
CA SER A 69 51.57 -26.22 3.37
C SER A 69 50.85 -27.54 3.74
N MET A 70 49.69 -27.77 3.10
CA MET A 70 49.07 -29.01 2.56
C MET A 70 49.50 -30.48 2.88
N SER A 71 48.44 -31.32 2.80
CA SER A 71 48.32 -32.74 2.35
C SER A 71 48.72 -33.84 3.37
N ASN A 72 48.23 -35.10 3.37
CA ASN A 72 47.43 -35.93 2.46
C ASN A 72 46.87 -37.18 3.24
N SER A 73 45.83 -37.83 2.69
CA SER A 73 45.51 -39.29 2.54
C SER A 73 46.29 -40.37 3.35
N SER A 74 45.85 -41.60 3.68
CA SER A 74 44.72 -42.51 3.35
C SER A 74 44.94 -43.86 4.10
N SER A 75 43.93 -44.76 4.04
CA SER A 75 44.00 -46.26 4.08
C SER A 75 44.48 -46.95 5.38
N ASP A 76 44.08 -48.16 5.80
CA ASP A 76 43.33 -49.27 5.20
C ASP A 76 42.78 -50.25 6.29
N ALA A 77 42.01 -51.24 5.82
CA ALA A 77 41.41 -52.50 6.36
C ALA A 77 41.93 -53.16 7.69
N SER A 78 41.34 -54.15 8.38
CA SER A 78 40.43 -55.28 8.01
C SER A 78 40.01 -56.12 9.28
N VAL A 79 38.92 -56.91 9.18
CA VAL A 79 38.74 -58.32 9.71
C VAL A 79 38.29 -58.61 11.17
N THR A 80 37.01 -59.05 11.30
CA THR A 80 36.51 -60.33 11.89
C THR A 80 36.03 -60.49 13.36
N ALA A 81 34.72 -60.86 13.43
CA ALA A 81 34.02 -61.86 14.27
C ALA A 81 33.56 -61.65 15.73
N THR A 82 32.23 -61.83 15.86
CA THR A 82 31.42 -62.55 16.87
C THR A 82 31.12 -62.00 18.27
N LYS A 83 29.80 -62.08 18.53
CA LYS A 83 29.04 -62.40 19.76
C LYS A 83 28.46 -61.25 20.61
N HIS A 84 27.12 -61.30 20.63
CA HIS A 84 26.13 -60.80 21.58
C HIS A 84 26.62 -60.31 22.95
N ALA A 85 26.22 -59.10 23.30
CA ALA A 85 25.68 -58.74 24.61
C ALA A 85 24.88 -57.43 24.51
N ALA A 86 23.89 -57.31 25.38
CA ALA A 86 22.83 -56.31 25.37
C ALA A 86 23.29 -54.91 25.84
N THR A 87 22.33 -53.99 25.75
CA THR A 87 22.17 -52.70 26.48
C THR A 87 22.73 -51.43 25.84
N THR A 88 21.79 -50.67 25.27
CA THR A 88 21.60 -49.21 25.38
C THR A 88 22.83 -48.30 25.23
N HIS A 89 23.00 -47.73 24.03
CA HIS A 89 23.66 -46.43 23.88
C HIS A 89 22.91 -45.51 22.91
N LYS A 90 22.67 -44.30 23.43
CA LYS A 90 22.16 -43.10 22.77
C LYS A 90 22.90 -42.87 21.45
N SER A 91 22.17 -42.90 20.33
CA SER A 91 22.69 -42.39 19.07
C SER A 91 22.47 -40.87 19.01
N ALA A 92 23.58 -40.13 19.04
CA ALA A 92 23.61 -38.71 18.78
C ALA A 92 23.13 -38.43 17.34
N LYS A 93 21.93 -37.86 17.22
CA LYS A 93 21.43 -37.34 15.95
C LYS A 93 22.24 -36.11 15.55
N ARG A 94 22.94 -36.20 14.41
CA ARG A 94 23.29 -35.03 13.57
C ARG A 94 22.05 -34.14 13.44
N PRO A 95 22.14 -32.81 13.66
CA PRO A 95 21.01 -31.93 13.48
C PRO A 95 20.74 -31.83 11.98
N THR A 96 19.66 -32.49 11.54
CA THR A 96 19.06 -32.21 10.24
C THR A 96 18.40 -30.84 10.37
N ALA A 97 18.79 -29.90 9.50
CA ALA A 97 18.14 -28.60 9.38
C ALA A 97 16.70 -28.80 8.88
N LYS A 98 15.76 -29.03 9.80
CA LYS A 98 14.33 -29.15 9.55
C LYS A 98 13.59 -27.96 10.17
N HIS A 99 12.75 -27.31 9.35
CA HIS A 99 11.63 -26.44 9.75
C HIS A 99 11.90 -25.22 10.66
N LYS A 100 12.70 -24.25 10.21
CA LYS A 100 12.68 -22.90 10.84
C LYS A 100 11.63 -21.94 10.23
N THR A 101 11.28 -22.12 8.96
CA THR A 101 10.49 -21.13 8.21
C THR A 101 9.01 -21.10 8.61
N ALA A 102 8.35 -22.26 8.76
CA ALA A 102 6.93 -22.31 9.12
C ALA A 102 6.67 -21.74 10.54
N THR A 103 7.52 -22.10 11.50
CA THR A 103 7.45 -21.61 12.89
C THR A 103 7.68 -20.10 12.97
N ALA A 104 8.59 -19.55 12.17
CA ALA A 104 8.84 -18.11 12.10
C ALA A 104 7.66 -17.33 11.50
N THR A 105 7.02 -17.86 10.45
CA THR A 105 5.81 -17.24 9.86
C THR A 105 4.64 -17.21 10.84
N THR A 106 4.38 -18.31 11.56
CA THR A 106 3.34 -18.37 12.60
C THR A 106 3.62 -17.39 13.74
N SER A 107 4.89 -17.22 14.12
CA SER A 107 5.30 -16.22 15.13
C SER A 107 5.06 -14.79 14.65
N ARG A 108 5.45 -14.45 13.41
CA ARG A 108 5.21 -13.14 12.80
C ARG A 108 3.72 -12.80 12.76
N ASN A 109 2.90 -13.72 12.22
CA ASN A 109 1.46 -13.48 12.05
C ASN A 109 0.78 -13.27 13.41
N SER A 110 1.16 -14.03 14.44
CA SER A 110 0.66 -13.84 15.81
C SER A 110 1.02 -12.46 16.39
N GLN A 111 2.24 -11.98 16.17
CA GLN A 111 2.68 -10.65 16.63
C GLN A 111 1.94 -9.52 15.91
N VAL A 112 1.75 -9.65 14.59
CA VAL A 112 0.97 -8.69 13.80
C VAL A 112 -0.49 -8.69 14.24
N LEU A 113 -1.10 -9.87 14.42
CA LEU A 113 -2.48 -9.99 14.89
C LEU A 113 -2.68 -9.29 16.24
N LYS A 114 -1.75 -9.44 17.20
CA LYS A 114 -1.80 -8.74 18.49
C LYS A 114 -1.85 -7.21 18.30
N LYS A 115 -1.06 -6.67 17.38
CA LYS A 115 -1.09 -5.23 17.04
C LYS A 115 -2.38 -4.83 16.34
N LEU A 116 -2.86 -5.63 15.39
CA LEU A 116 -4.13 -5.38 14.71
C LEU A 116 -5.30 -5.32 15.69
N VAL A 117 -5.39 -6.28 16.62
CA VAL A 117 -6.40 -6.28 17.69
C VAL A 117 -6.30 -5.01 18.53
N SER A 118 -5.08 -4.59 18.90
CA SER A 118 -4.87 -3.34 19.63
C SER A 118 -5.37 -2.13 18.85
N TYR A 119 -4.93 -1.92 17.60
CA TYR A 119 -5.34 -0.77 16.80
C TYR A 119 -6.84 -0.74 16.55
N THR A 120 -7.42 -1.88 16.16
CA THR A 120 -8.85 -1.97 15.86
C THR A 120 -9.73 -1.74 17.09
N ASN A 121 -9.34 -2.23 18.28
CA ASN A 121 -10.06 -1.97 19.52
C ASN A 121 -9.98 -0.50 19.98
N HIS A 122 -8.95 0.23 19.54
CA HIS A 122 -8.77 1.65 19.81
C HIS A 122 -9.19 2.54 18.64
N GLU A 123 -9.89 1.98 17.63
CA GLU A 123 -10.40 2.73 16.47
C GLU A 123 -9.26 3.49 15.75
N SER A 124 -8.07 2.90 15.74
CA SER A 124 -6.84 3.57 15.31
C SER A 124 -6.52 3.28 13.85
N ALA A 125 -6.12 4.33 13.12
CA ALA A 125 -5.51 4.24 11.80
C ALA A 125 -4.07 3.70 11.82
N GLY A 126 -3.53 3.38 13.01
CA GLY A 126 -2.17 2.87 13.17
C GLY A 126 -1.08 3.95 13.03
N PRO A 127 0.18 3.53 12.91
CA PRO A 127 1.33 4.42 13.07
C PRO A 127 1.55 5.35 11.86
N THR A 128 1.12 4.96 10.66
CA THR A 128 1.15 5.85 9.49
C THR A 128 -0.03 6.81 9.47
N GLN A 129 -1.02 6.61 10.35
CA GLN A 129 -2.35 7.24 10.32
C GLN A 129 -3.13 6.98 9.02
N ASP A 130 -2.65 6.03 8.22
CA ASP A 130 -3.17 5.73 6.89
C ASP A 130 -3.47 4.24 6.73
N TYR A 131 -3.79 3.59 7.85
CA TYR A 131 -4.35 2.23 7.92
C TYR A 131 -3.41 1.13 7.43
N TYR A 132 -2.09 1.35 7.46
CA TYR A 132 -1.09 0.31 7.26
C TYR A 132 0.17 0.54 8.09
N TRP A 133 1.08 -0.43 8.12
CA TRP A 133 2.47 -0.22 8.49
C TRP A 133 3.40 -1.24 7.83
N GLN A 134 4.66 -0.87 7.64
CA GLN A 134 5.66 -1.75 7.03
C GLN A 134 6.17 -2.80 8.02
N LEU A 135 6.35 -4.04 7.54
CA LEU A 135 6.86 -5.18 8.29
C LEU A 135 8.31 -5.54 7.94
N GLY A 136 8.87 -4.96 6.88
CA GLY A 136 10.21 -5.28 6.37
C GLY A 136 10.13 -6.21 5.15
N LYS A 137 10.98 -7.23 5.08
CA LYS A 137 11.09 -8.11 3.90
C LYS A 137 9.88 -9.04 3.74
N SER A 138 9.59 -9.40 2.49
CA SER A 138 8.53 -10.34 2.13
C SER A 138 8.83 -11.77 2.61
N HIS A 139 7.81 -12.42 3.16
CA HIS A 139 7.83 -13.81 3.64
C HIS A 139 6.87 -14.70 2.84
N THR A 140 6.86 -14.57 1.50
CA THR A 140 6.00 -15.40 0.63
C THR A 140 6.18 -16.91 0.86
N THR A 141 5.07 -17.63 1.02
CA THR A 141 5.03 -19.10 1.18
C THR A 141 3.99 -19.72 0.24
N GLY A 142 4.03 -21.04 0.00
CA GLY A 142 2.96 -21.73 -0.76
C GLY A 142 2.97 -21.53 -2.28
N PHE A 143 4.04 -20.98 -2.86
CA PHE A 143 4.15 -20.74 -4.32
C PHE A 143 4.73 -21.91 -5.14
N LYS A 144 5.01 -23.07 -4.52
CA LYS A 144 5.73 -24.18 -5.18
C LYS A 144 5.04 -24.68 -6.46
N HIS A 145 3.71 -24.58 -6.52
CA HIS A 145 2.89 -25.09 -7.62
C HIS A 145 2.22 -23.99 -8.44
N LEU A 146 2.56 -22.72 -8.22
CA LEU A 146 2.04 -21.59 -8.97
C LEU A 146 3.08 -21.13 -10.01
N LYS A 147 2.69 -21.11 -11.28
CA LYS A 147 3.44 -20.56 -12.40
C LYS A 147 3.02 -19.12 -12.65
N SER A 148 3.71 -18.45 -13.57
CA SER A 148 3.35 -17.10 -14.05
C SER A 148 1.87 -17.05 -14.47
N GLY A 149 1.11 -16.07 -13.96
CA GLY A 149 -0.32 -15.90 -14.22
C GLY A 149 -1.25 -16.77 -13.35
N ASP A 150 -0.71 -17.74 -12.59
CA ASP A 150 -1.51 -18.58 -11.70
C ASP A 150 -1.89 -17.83 -10.41
N TYR A 151 -3.04 -18.20 -9.86
CA TYR A 151 -3.56 -17.67 -8.60
C TYR A 151 -4.29 -18.76 -7.80
N HIS A 152 -4.45 -18.53 -6.51
CA HIS A 152 -5.18 -19.41 -5.60
C HIS A 152 -5.80 -18.61 -4.46
N PHE A 153 -7.11 -18.79 -4.25
CA PHE A 153 -7.86 -18.22 -3.12
C PHE A 153 -8.26 -19.35 -2.16
N ALA A 154 -7.67 -19.36 -0.98
CA ALA A 154 -8.01 -20.33 0.05
C ALA A 154 -9.22 -19.86 0.88
N SER A 155 -9.89 -20.80 1.53
CA SER A 155 -10.75 -20.55 2.70
C SER A 155 -10.21 -21.32 3.89
N ASP A 156 -10.59 -20.92 5.10
CA ASP A 156 -10.32 -21.70 6.31
C ASP A 156 -11.46 -22.68 6.64
N SER A 157 -11.30 -23.43 7.73
CA SER A 157 -12.28 -24.42 8.18
C SER A 157 -13.63 -23.82 8.61
N GLN A 158 -13.72 -22.50 8.79
CA GLN A 158 -14.96 -21.78 9.09
C GLN A 158 -15.59 -21.16 7.82
N GLY A 159 -15.01 -21.39 6.64
CA GLY A 159 -15.46 -20.77 5.39
C GLY A 159 -15.14 -19.28 5.28
N ARG A 160 -14.22 -18.77 6.11
CA ARG A 160 -13.73 -17.39 5.97
C ARG A 160 -12.67 -17.35 4.87
N ALA A 161 -12.56 -16.21 4.20
CA ALA A 161 -11.49 -15.98 3.22
C ALA A 161 -10.12 -16.19 3.87
N GLY A 162 -9.34 -17.10 3.31
CA GLY A 162 -8.00 -17.46 3.74
C GLY A 162 -6.94 -16.72 2.92
N THR A 163 -5.75 -17.31 2.81
CA THR A 163 -4.67 -16.70 2.03
C THR A 163 -5.02 -16.65 0.54
N ALA A 164 -4.88 -15.46 -0.06
CA ALA A 164 -4.88 -15.26 -1.50
C ALA A 164 -3.45 -15.18 -2.02
N ARG A 165 -3.14 -15.90 -3.10
CA ARG A 165 -1.82 -15.91 -3.75
C ARG A 165 -1.97 -15.70 -5.25
N ALA A 166 -1.07 -14.94 -5.84
CA ALA A 166 -0.91 -14.86 -7.29
C ALA A 166 0.56 -14.66 -7.68
N VAL A 167 0.94 -15.24 -8.81
CA VAL A 167 2.18 -14.88 -9.52
C VAL A 167 1.77 -13.90 -10.62
N LEU A 168 1.69 -12.63 -10.26
CA LEU A 168 1.20 -11.55 -11.13
C LEU A 168 2.18 -11.29 -12.27
N THR A 169 1.64 -10.98 -13.45
CA THR A 169 2.41 -10.56 -14.62
C THR A 169 2.05 -9.12 -15.01
N TYR A 170 2.91 -8.51 -15.84
CA TYR A 170 2.60 -7.22 -16.43
C TYR A 170 1.33 -7.24 -17.30
N GLY A 171 1.03 -8.37 -17.95
CA GLY A 171 -0.12 -8.51 -18.85
C GLY A 171 -1.45 -8.28 -18.14
N GLU A 172 -1.68 -8.95 -17.00
CA GLU A 172 -2.93 -8.75 -16.23
C GLU A 172 -3.07 -7.30 -15.73
N TYR A 173 -1.97 -6.68 -15.29
CA TYR A 173 -1.99 -5.27 -14.92
C TYR A 173 -2.37 -4.39 -16.11
N ALA A 174 -1.71 -4.55 -17.26
CA ALA A 174 -1.94 -3.75 -18.46
C ALA A 174 -3.38 -3.86 -18.96
N ASP A 175 -3.92 -5.08 -19.04
CA ASP A 175 -5.28 -5.36 -19.52
C ASP A 175 -6.35 -4.79 -18.58
N SER A 176 -6.06 -4.71 -17.28
CA SER A 176 -7.00 -4.16 -16.29
C SER A 176 -7.05 -2.63 -16.25
N ARG A 177 -6.18 -1.92 -16.98
CA ARG A 177 -6.12 -0.46 -16.93
C ARG A 177 -7.37 0.20 -17.53
N GLY A 178 -7.79 1.31 -16.91
CA GLY A 178 -8.84 2.17 -17.45
C GLY A 178 -10.27 1.67 -17.28
N SER A 179 -10.49 0.40 -16.91
CA SER A 179 -11.82 -0.13 -16.66
C SER A 179 -11.82 -1.23 -15.60
N ARG A 180 -12.96 -1.39 -14.93
CA ARG A 180 -13.16 -2.45 -13.95
C ARG A 180 -13.48 -3.76 -14.67
N GLN A 181 -12.88 -4.86 -14.21
CA GLN A 181 -13.00 -6.17 -14.89
C GLN A 181 -14.15 -7.06 -14.38
N GLY A 182 -14.91 -6.62 -13.38
CA GLY A 182 -16.01 -7.41 -12.83
C GLY A 182 -16.78 -6.75 -11.68
N SER A 183 -17.74 -7.47 -11.11
CA SER A 183 -18.54 -7.03 -9.96
C SER A 183 -18.07 -7.73 -8.69
N PRO A 184 -17.79 -7.02 -7.58
CA PRO A 184 -17.32 -7.62 -6.34
C PRO A 184 -18.34 -8.59 -5.77
N LEU A 185 -17.81 -9.69 -5.24
CA LEU A 185 -18.60 -10.68 -4.54
C LEU A 185 -18.67 -10.32 -3.05
N GLU A 186 -19.79 -10.69 -2.42
CA GLU A 186 -19.91 -10.57 -0.97
C GLU A 186 -19.04 -11.64 -0.30
N PRO A 187 -18.16 -11.28 0.64
CA PRO A 187 -17.48 -12.27 1.45
C PRO A 187 -18.49 -12.99 2.36
N SER A 188 -18.15 -14.19 2.83
CA SER A 188 -19.02 -15.00 3.69
C SER A 188 -19.54 -14.29 4.95
N SER A 189 -18.87 -13.22 5.38
CA SER A 189 -19.18 -12.44 6.58
C SER A 189 -19.56 -10.98 6.26
N TRP A 190 -20.31 -10.78 5.17
CA TRP A 190 -20.85 -9.47 4.82
C TRP A 190 -21.98 -9.06 5.80
N PRO A 191 -21.93 -7.85 6.39
CA PRO A 191 -22.91 -7.44 7.39
C PRO A 191 -24.28 -7.18 6.77
N THR A 192 -25.34 -7.54 7.49
CA THR A 192 -26.74 -7.31 7.08
C THR A 192 -27.03 -5.84 6.77
N THR A 193 -26.34 -4.91 7.46
CA THR A 193 -26.44 -3.47 7.19
C THR A 193 -25.06 -2.88 6.93
N ASN A 194 -24.99 -2.00 5.94
CA ASN A 194 -23.79 -1.21 5.64
C ASN A 194 -24.20 0.27 5.58
N PRO A 195 -24.08 1.02 6.69
CA PRO A 195 -24.51 2.41 6.74
C PRO A 195 -23.58 3.31 5.92
N LYS A 196 -24.13 4.42 5.41
CA LYS A 196 -23.30 5.58 5.06
C LYS A 196 -22.91 6.31 6.34
N VAL A 197 -21.64 6.62 6.49
CA VAL A 197 -21.03 7.20 7.69
C VAL A 197 -20.20 8.43 7.34
N ALA A 198 -19.87 9.22 8.37
CA ALA A 198 -18.83 10.23 8.30
C ALA A 198 -17.61 9.72 9.08
N ILE A 199 -16.43 9.70 8.45
CA ILE A 199 -15.16 9.32 9.11
C ILE A 199 -14.20 10.51 8.99
N SER A 200 -13.84 11.13 10.09
CA SER A 200 -12.87 12.21 10.13
C SER A 200 -11.46 11.63 10.32
N TYR A 201 -10.60 11.82 9.33
CA TYR A 201 -9.24 11.29 9.35
C TYR A 201 -8.28 12.27 9.99
N ALA A 202 -7.60 11.86 11.05
CA ALA A 202 -6.59 12.72 11.69
C ALA A 202 -5.43 13.05 10.76
N PHE A 203 -5.05 12.11 9.88
CA PHE A 203 -3.93 12.26 8.95
C PHE A 203 -4.10 13.42 7.97
N THR A 204 -5.27 13.49 7.33
CA THR A 204 -5.55 14.46 6.26
C THR A 204 -6.38 15.65 6.72
N GLY A 205 -6.98 15.58 7.92
CA GLY A 205 -7.98 16.55 8.39
C GLY A 205 -9.31 16.50 7.62
N ARG A 206 -9.47 15.57 6.67
CA ARG A 206 -10.67 15.45 5.83
C ARG A 206 -11.70 14.54 6.48
N THR A 207 -12.96 14.74 6.11
CA THR A 207 -14.05 13.83 6.49
C THR A 207 -14.57 13.09 5.26
N TYR A 208 -14.49 11.77 5.29
CA TYR A 208 -15.11 10.89 4.32
C TYR A 208 -16.62 10.78 4.57
N HIS A 209 -17.43 10.79 3.50
CA HIS A 209 -18.86 10.54 3.55
C HIS A 209 -19.25 9.40 2.60
N GLY A 210 -19.69 8.26 3.13
CA GLY A 210 -20.12 7.13 2.30
C GLY A 210 -20.19 5.82 3.07
N TYR A 211 -20.32 4.70 2.36
CA TYR A 211 -20.46 3.39 2.99
C TYR A 211 -19.26 3.01 3.86
N LEU A 212 -19.52 2.50 5.07
CA LEU A 212 -18.48 2.07 6.00
C LEU A 212 -17.68 0.90 5.43
N TYR A 213 -18.36 -0.13 4.91
CA TYR A 213 -17.72 -1.35 4.43
C TYR A 213 -17.56 -1.38 2.92
N ASN A 214 -16.47 -1.97 2.47
CA ASN A 214 -16.17 -2.34 1.09
C ASN A 214 -16.02 -3.87 1.02
N ARG A 215 -16.43 -4.43 -0.11
CA ARG A 215 -16.00 -5.78 -0.52
C ARG A 215 -14.53 -5.65 -0.91
N SER A 216 -13.65 -5.73 0.08
CA SER A 216 -12.23 -5.42 -0.08
C SER A 216 -11.53 -6.62 -0.70
N HIS A 217 -10.83 -6.41 -1.80
CA HIS A 217 -10.04 -7.47 -2.41
C HIS A 217 -8.84 -7.83 -1.53
N SER A 218 -8.49 -9.11 -1.50
CA SER A 218 -7.19 -9.59 -1.04
C SER A 218 -6.13 -9.39 -2.12
N ILE A 219 -6.46 -9.64 -3.38
CA ILE A 219 -5.67 -9.26 -4.56
C ILE A 219 -6.55 -8.46 -5.53
N GLY A 220 -6.18 -7.21 -5.76
CA GLY A 220 -7.00 -6.22 -6.46
C GLY A 220 -7.22 -6.48 -7.94
N ASP A 221 -8.35 -5.97 -8.43
CA ASP A 221 -8.75 -5.84 -9.84
C ASP A 221 -7.64 -5.29 -10.73
N SER A 222 -6.91 -4.26 -10.28
CA SER A 222 -5.82 -3.64 -11.05
C SER A 222 -4.58 -4.53 -11.19
N LEU A 223 -4.46 -5.59 -10.40
CA LEU A 223 -3.32 -6.49 -10.43
C LEU A 223 -3.65 -7.82 -11.12
N LEU A 224 -4.86 -8.32 -10.89
CA LEU A 224 -5.27 -9.67 -11.26
C LEU A 224 -6.42 -9.67 -12.27
N GLY A 225 -6.94 -8.51 -12.65
CA GLY A 225 -7.99 -8.34 -13.66
C GLY A 225 -9.26 -9.12 -13.33
N ALA A 226 -9.88 -9.71 -14.36
CA ALA A 226 -11.11 -10.50 -14.22
C ALA A 226 -10.96 -11.68 -13.25
N LYS A 227 -9.75 -12.25 -13.11
CA LYS A 227 -9.46 -13.36 -12.18
C LYS A 227 -9.68 -12.94 -10.71
N SER A 228 -9.66 -11.64 -10.38
CA SER A 228 -9.94 -11.15 -9.02
C SER A 228 -11.40 -11.36 -8.57
N TYR A 229 -12.32 -11.66 -9.48
CA TYR A 229 -13.76 -11.82 -9.21
C TYR A 229 -14.24 -13.26 -9.25
N THR A 230 -13.36 -14.25 -9.41
CA THR A 230 -13.75 -15.66 -9.61
C THR A 230 -14.14 -16.37 -8.31
N SER A 231 -13.91 -15.75 -7.15
CA SER A 231 -14.23 -16.33 -5.84
C SER A 231 -14.48 -15.26 -4.78
N GLU A 232 -15.50 -15.47 -3.95
CA GLU A 232 -15.74 -14.69 -2.73
C GLU A 232 -14.57 -14.76 -1.73
N ASN A 233 -13.73 -15.80 -1.82
CA ASN A 233 -12.53 -15.96 -0.98
C ASN A 233 -11.41 -14.97 -1.33
N ASN A 234 -11.53 -14.21 -2.43
CA ASN A 234 -10.67 -13.05 -2.68
C ASN A 234 -11.22 -11.77 -2.04
N PHE A 235 -12.32 -11.84 -1.28
CA PHE A 235 -12.93 -10.68 -0.63
C PHE A 235 -12.96 -10.84 0.88
N THR A 236 -12.84 -9.71 1.57
CA THR A 236 -13.11 -9.60 3.01
C THR A 236 -14.01 -8.39 3.27
N THR A 237 -14.72 -8.40 4.41
CA THR A 237 -15.44 -7.22 4.89
C THR A 237 -14.43 -6.21 5.43
N GLY A 238 -13.94 -5.34 4.56
CA GLY A 238 -12.99 -4.28 4.89
C GLY A 238 -13.70 -2.95 5.13
N THR A 239 -13.22 -2.11 6.04
CA THR A 239 -13.66 -0.72 6.11
C THR A 239 -13.20 0.05 4.87
N ARG A 240 -13.85 1.18 4.56
CA ARG A 240 -13.39 2.10 3.51
C ARG A 240 -11.91 2.47 3.68
N PRO A 241 -11.44 2.95 4.84
CA PRO A 241 -10.04 3.26 5.04
C PRO A 241 -9.11 2.02 5.08
N GLN A 242 -9.59 0.84 5.46
CA GLN A 242 -8.81 -0.39 5.28
C GLN A 242 -8.51 -0.65 3.80
N ASN A 243 -9.48 -0.38 2.93
CA ASN A 243 -9.36 -0.63 1.50
C ASN A 243 -8.46 0.41 0.80
N VAL A 244 -8.57 1.70 1.15
CA VAL A 244 -7.86 2.77 0.41
C VAL A 244 -7.14 3.81 1.27
N GLY A 245 -7.10 3.67 2.59
CA GLY A 245 -6.51 4.67 3.48
C GLY A 245 -7.35 5.93 3.66
N ALA A 246 -6.75 6.88 4.37
CA ALA A 246 -7.27 8.21 4.68
C ALA A 246 -7.05 9.21 3.54
N ASP A 247 -5.98 9.06 2.77
CA ASP A 247 -5.61 9.95 1.65
C ASP A 247 -5.88 9.36 0.26
N GLN A 248 -6.33 8.10 0.20
CA GLN A 248 -6.49 7.27 -1.00
C GLN A 248 -5.24 6.51 -1.47
N ASP A 249 -4.15 6.53 -0.68
CA ASP A 249 -2.87 5.83 -0.93
C ASP A 249 -2.49 4.87 0.21
N GLY A 250 -3.38 4.66 1.18
CA GLY A 250 -3.18 3.81 2.34
C GLY A 250 -3.93 2.48 2.30
N GLY A 251 -3.99 1.81 3.46
CA GLY A 251 -4.65 0.53 3.58
C GLY A 251 -4.13 -0.53 2.57
N MET A 252 -5.03 -1.26 1.91
CA MET A 252 -4.67 -2.20 0.83
C MET A 252 -4.08 -1.49 -0.38
N ARG A 253 -4.52 -0.25 -0.66
CA ARG A 253 -4.09 0.51 -1.82
C ARG A 253 -2.58 0.74 -1.85
N TYR A 254 -1.96 0.98 -0.70
CA TYR A 254 -0.50 1.08 -0.58
C TYR A 254 0.22 -0.16 -1.15
N ALA A 255 -0.28 -1.35 -0.83
CA ALA A 255 0.29 -2.61 -1.30
C ALA A 255 0.06 -2.82 -2.80
N GLU A 256 -1.14 -2.46 -3.29
CA GLU A 256 -1.45 -2.49 -4.72
C GLU A 256 -0.55 -1.53 -5.52
N GLU A 257 -0.39 -0.30 -5.05
CA GLU A 257 0.46 0.71 -5.68
C GLU A 257 1.93 0.33 -5.71
N THR A 258 2.40 -0.44 -4.72
CA THR A 258 3.76 -0.97 -4.74
C THR A 258 3.99 -1.85 -5.98
N ALA A 259 3.03 -2.72 -6.32
CA ALA A 259 3.12 -3.56 -7.50
C ALA A 259 2.88 -2.77 -8.81
N GLU A 260 1.90 -1.86 -8.81
CA GLU A 260 1.60 -1.02 -9.97
C GLU A 260 2.78 -0.09 -10.34
N ALA A 261 3.47 0.49 -9.35
CA ALA A 261 4.62 1.35 -9.57
C ALA A 261 5.80 0.60 -10.20
N TYR A 262 5.98 -0.67 -9.82
CA TYR A 262 6.97 -1.53 -10.47
C TYR A 262 6.63 -1.80 -11.93
N TRP A 263 5.37 -2.08 -12.26
CA TRP A 263 4.94 -2.23 -13.65
C TRP A 263 5.02 -0.94 -14.46
N ALA A 264 4.69 0.20 -13.86
CA ALA A 264 4.86 1.50 -14.49
C ALA A 264 6.33 1.80 -14.84
N SER A 265 7.26 1.36 -13.98
CA SER A 265 8.70 1.54 -14.18
C SER A 265 9.34 0.49 -15.09
N ASN A 266 8.66 -0.66 -15.28
CA ASN A 266 9.15 -1.79 -16.07
C ASN A 266 8.07 -2.25 -17.08
N PRO A 267 7.68 -1.40 -18.04
CA PRO A 267 6.63 -1.75 -18.99
C PRO A 267 7.05 -2.95 -19.86
N ASN A 268 6.12 -3.86 -20.12
CA ASN A 268 6.30 -5.06 -20.96
C ASN A 268 7.36 -6.05 -20.43
N THR A 269 7.75 -5.96 -19.16
CA THR A 269 8.66 -6.96 -18.56
C THR A 269 8.03 -8.34 -18.50
N SER A 270 8.88 -9.37 -18.58
CA SER A 270 8.51 -10.77 -18.30
C SER A 270 8.70 -11.15 -16.83
N ASP A 271 9.21 -10.24 -16.01
CA ASP A 271 9.29 -10.42 -14.57
C ASP A 271 7.89 -10.58 -13.95
N THR A 272 7.86 -11.28 -12.81
CA THR A 272 6.63 -11.59 -12.09
C THR A 272 6.69 -11.03 -10.67
N ILE A 273 5.52 -10.80 -10.08
CA ILE A 273 5.40 -10.50 -8.65
C ILE A 273 4.67 -11.65 -7.97
N LYS A 274 5.33 -12.28 -6.99
CA LYS A 274 4.64 -13.10 -5.98
C LYS A 274 3.94 -12.17 -5.00
N TYR A 275 2.62 -12.20 -5.04
CA TYR A 275 1.76 -11.38 -4.20
C TYR A 275 0.91 -12.31 -3.31
N GLU A 276 1.04 -12.16 -2.00
CA GLU A 276 0.33 -12.99 -1.02
C GLU A 276 -0.36 -12.09 0.01
N THR A 277 -1.68 -12.21 0.12
CA THR A 277 -2.48 -11.54 1.16
C THR A 277 -3.02 -12.57 2.13
N THR A 278 -2.72 -12.39 3.42
CA THR A 278 -3.18 -13.25 4.52
C THR A 278 -4.05 -12.45 5.48
N PRO A 279 -5.39 -12.60 5.42
CA PRO A 279 -6.30 -12.06 6.43
C PRO A 279 -6.00 -12.65 7.81
N LEU A 280 -6.03 -11.83 8.86
CA LEU A 280 -5.75 -12.23 10.24
C LEU A 280 -7.00 -12.03 11.11
N TYR A 281 -7.55 -13.14 11.56
CA TYR A 281 -8.74 -13.18 12.43
C TYR A 281 -8.33 -13.35 13.90
N TYR A 282 -9.03 -12.69 14.81
CA TYR A 282 -8.87 -12.93 16.23
C TYR A 282 -9.88 -13.98 16.68
N HIS A 283 -9.37 -15.15 17.11
CA HIS A 283 -10.20 -16.30 17.47
C HIS A 283 -11.19 -16.68 16.34
N SER A 284 -12.46 -16.87 16.69
CA SER A 284 -13.55 -17.23 15.79
C SER A 284 -14.24 -16.03 15.13
N GLU A 285 -13.66 -14.82 15.20
CA GLU A 285 -14.24 -13.65 14.53
C GLU A 285 -14.38 -13.87 13.03
N THR A 286 -15.49 -13.44 12.46
CA THR A 286 -15.85 -13.72 11.06
C THR A 286 -15.26 -12.67 10.10
N ILE A 287 -14.92 -11.50 10.61
CA ILE A 287 -14.27 -10.40 9.89
C ILE A 287 -12.82 -10.27 10.38
N PRO A 288 -11.82 -10.17 9.49
CA PRO A 288 -10.43 -10.08 9.91
C PRO A 288 -10.15 -8.73 10.58
N ARG A 289 -9.24 -8.72 11.55
CA ARG A 289 -8.71 -7.49 12.17
C ARG A 289 -7.83 -6.68 11.22
N GLY A 290 -7.42 -7.30 10.11
CA GLY A 290 -6.55 -6.73 9.10
C GLY A 290 -5.91 -7.86 8.30
N SER A 291 -4.92 -7.52 7.49
CA SER A 291 -4.21 -8.48 6.64
C SER A 291 -2.73 -8.21 6.65
N ILE A 292 -1.93 -9.24 6.39
CA ILE A 292 -0.55 -9.07 5.93
C ILE A 292 -0.54 -9.19 4.41
N VAL A 293 0.21 -8.32 3.74
CA VAL A 293 0.47 -8.40 2.30
C VAL A 293 1.98 -8.53 2.09
N ASP A 294 2.40 -9.65 1.51
CA ASP A 294 3.78 -9.97 1.18
C ASP A 294 3.97 -9.84 -0.35
N ILE A 295 4.93 -9.02 -0.79
CA ILE A 295 5.15 -8.67 -2.20
C ILE A 295 6.62 -8.91 -2.56
N LYS A 296 6.86 -9.73 -3.59
CA LYS A 296 8.21 -10.04 -4.04
C LYS A 296 8.31 -10.19 -5.56
N SER A 297 9.09 -9.34 -6.23
CA SER A 297 9.37 -9.48 -7.66
C SER A 297 10.42 -10.56 -7.94
N SER A 298 10.42 -11.14 -9.15
CA SER A 298 11.37 -12.16 -9.58
C SER A 298 12.80 -11.65 -9.70
N ASP A 299 12.96 -10.39 -10.11
CA ASP A 299 14.25 -9.68 -10.19
C ASP A 299 14.77 -9.17 -8.83
N GLY A 300 13.94 -9.25 -7.78
CA GLY A 300 14.28 -8.82 -6.42
C GLY A 300 14.21 -7.31 -6.15
N GLN A 301 13.77 -6.48 -7.11
CA GLN A 301 13.57 -5.03 -6.89
C GLN A 301 12.52 -4.74 -5.80
N ILE A 302 11.45 -5.54 -5.76
CA ILE A 302 10.48 -5.53 -4.65
C ILE A 302 10.73 -6.74 -3.76
N ASN A 303 10.88 -6.49 -2.47
CA ASN A 303 10.91 -7.52 -1.45
C ASN A 303 10.43 -6.94 -0.11
N THR A 304 9.12 -6.73 -0.01
CA THR A 304 8.51 -6.02 1.12
C THR A 304 7.28 -6.73 1.65
N ALA A 305 6.94 -6.45 2.90
CA ALA A 305 5.73 -6.87 3.56
C ALA A 305 5.10 -5.69 4.30
N VAL A 306 3.77 -5.63 4.27
CA VAL A 306 2.98 -4.63 4.99
C VAL A 306 1.86 -5.30 5.77
N ALA A 307 1.47 -4.70 6.89
CA ALA A 307 0.24 -5.02 7.57
C ALA A 307 -0.78 -3.91 7.31
N VAL A 308 -2.01 -4.30 7.00
CA VAL A 308 -3.13 -3.42 6.68
C VAL A 308 -4.17 -3.53 7.80
N ILE A 309 -4.67 -2.40 8.29
CA ILE A 309 -5.52 -2.32 9.48
C ILE A 309 -6.99 -2.23 9.07
N ASN A 310 -7.81 -3.17 9.55
CA ASN A 310 -9.27 -3.13 9.33
C ASN A 310 -10.00 -2.29 10.37
N SER A 311 -9.70 -0.99 10.47
CA SER A 311 -10.29 -0.07 11.45
C SER A 311 -10.94 1.13 10.75
N ALA A 312 -11.63 1.98 11.52
CA ALA A 312 -12.13 3.28 11.10
C ALA A 312 -12.13 4.21 12.32
N GLU A 313 -11.49 5.37 12.20
CA GLU A 313 -11.40 6.35 13.29
C GLU A 313 -12.78 6.76 13.80
N GLY A 314 -12.96 6.67 15.12
CA GLY A 314 -14.21 7.02 15.81
C GLY A 314 -15.36 6.02 15.64
N ILE A 315 -15.12 4.85 15.03
CA ILE A 315 -16.15 3.83 14.81
C ILE A 315 -15.68 2.47 15.37
N LYS A 316 -16.37 2.03 16.42
CA LYS A 316 -16.21 0.70 17.01
C LYS A 316 -16.95 -0.34 16.18
N ILE A 317 -16.24 -1.40 15.79
CA ILE A 317 -16.76 -2.52 14.98
C ILE A 317 -16.78 -3.80 15.81
N ASN A 318 -17.88 -4.55 15.73
CA ASN A 318 -17.94 -5.94 16.17
C ASN A 318 -17.49 -6.87 15.04
N TYR A 319 -16.29 -7.43 15.15
CA TYR A 319 -15.69 -8.28 14.12
C TYR A 319 -16.32 -9.69 14.00
N ASN A 320 -17.28 -10.04 14.85
CA ASN A 320 -18.08 -11.26 14.67
C ASN A 320 -19.29 -11.06 13.75
N THR A 321 -19.76 -9.82 13.57
CA THR A 321 -21.03 -9.54 12.88
C THR A 321 -20.98 -8.37 11.90
N GLY A 322 -19.96 -7.51 12.00
CA GLY A 322 -19.89 -6.22 11.30
C GLY A 322 -20.86 -5.15 11.84
N SER A 323 -21.56 -5.41 12.95
CA SER A 323 -22.33 -4.37 13.65
C SER A 323 -21.38 -3.32 14.22
N ASN A 324 -21.81 -2.06 14.27
CA ASN A 324 -20.97 -0.94 14.67
C ASN A 324 -21.77 0.18 15.37
N ASN A 325 -21.07 1.12 16.00
CA ASN A 325 -21.67 2.29 16.67
C ASN A 325 -21.73 3.54 15.77
N ALA A 326 -21.51 3.40 14.46
CA ALA A 326 -21.47 4.55 13.57
C ALA A 326 -22.84 5.24 13.53
N LYS A 327 -22.85 6.57 13.51
CA LYS A 327 -24.06 7.37 13.33
C LYS A 327 -24.35 7.46 11.82
N PRO A 328 -25.41 6.83 11.30
CA PRO A 328 -25.67 6.85 9.87
C PRO A 328 -25.98 8.27 9.40
N ILE A 329 -25.32 8.71 8.33
CA ILE A 329 -25.68 9.96 7.68
C ILE A 329 -26.82 9.69 6.70
N LYS A 330 -27.93 10.42 6.86
CA LYS A 330 -28.98 10.44 5.85
C LYS A 330 -28.46 11.25 4.68
N SER A 331 -28.37 10.62 3.50
CA SER A 331 -28.15 11.35 2.26
C SER A 331 -29.36 12.24 2.03
N THR A 332 -29.30 13.52 2.39
CA THR A 332 -30.24 14.51 1.86
C THR A 332 -29.98 14.54 0.36
N GLY A 333 -30.85 13.89 -0.42
CA GLY A 333 -30.82 14.03 -1.85
C GLY A 333 -30.98 15.51 -2.17
N ARG A 334 -29.89 16.17 -2.62
CA ARG A 334 -30.05 17.39 -3.41
C ARG A 334 -30.89 16.96 -4.60
N ARG A 335 -32.17 17.34 -4.58
CA ARG A 335 -33.13 17.14 -5.66
C ARG A 335 -32.46 17.57 -6.96
N SER A 336 -32.03 16.60 -7.75
CA SER A 336 -31.95 16.78 -9.20
C SER A 336 -33.36 17.15 -9.61
N SER A 337 -33.57 18.40 -10.01
CA SER A 337 -34.80 18.82 -10.66
C SER A 337 -34.96 17.99 -11.92
N GLN A 338 -35.73 16.92 -11.81
CA GLN A 338 -36.12 16.08 -12.93
C GLN A 338 -37.07 16.91 -13.78
N ALA A 339 -36.57 17.41 -14.91
CA ALA A 339 -37.38 18.02 -15.94
C ALA A 339 -38.29 16.94 -16.53
N THR A 340 -39.54 16.92 -16.07
CA THR A 340 -40.63 16.24 -16.78
C THR A 340 -40.98 17.05 -18.02
N SER A 341 -40.76 16.45 -19.18
CA SER A 341 -41.28 16.93 -20.45
C SER A 341 -42.80 16.77 -20.48
N THR A 342 -43.53 17.88 -20.43
CA THR A 342 -44.88 17.94 -21.00
C THR A 342 -45.02 19.23 -21.80
N ASN A 343 -45.24 19.03 -23.09
CA ASN A 343 -45.47 20.03 -24.11
C ASN A 343 -46.89 20.61 -23.94
N SER A 344 -47.04 21.93 -23.80
CA SER A 344 -48.23 22.72 -24.20
C SER A 344 -48.14 24.19 -23.75
N GLY A 345 -48.32 25.12 -24.69
CA GLY A 345 -49.13 26.34 -24.49
C GLY A 345 -48.44 27.65 -24.07
N HIS A 346 -48.62 28.68 -24.92
CA HIS A 346 -48.17 30.07 -24.83
C HIS A 346 -48.48 30.86 -23.54
N GLY A 347 -47.65 31.89 -23.28
CA GLY A 347 -48.05 33.07 -22.50
C GLY A 347 -46.88 33.96 -22.03
N TYR A 348 -46.66 35.09 -22.70
CA TYR A 348 -45.74 36.18 -22.30
C TYR A 348 -46.18 36.85 -20.97
N ARG A 349 -45.23 37.22 -20.09
CA ARG A 349 -45.09 38.57 -19.48
C ARG A 349 -43.98 38.68 -18.40
N ASN A 350 -43.27 39.81 -18.46
CA ASN A 350 -42.31 40.35 -17.47
C ASN A 350 -42.94 40.58 -16.09
N SER A 351 -42.14 40.45 -15.01
CA SER A 351 -41.95 41.50 -13.98
C SER A 351 -40.98 41.07 -12.86
N THR A 352 -40.24 42.08 -12.42
CA THR A 352 -39.28 42.29 -11.33
C THR A 352 -39.59 41.74 -9.93
N GLY A 353 -38.55 41.53 -9.09
CA GLY A 353 -38.70 41.59 -7.63
C GLY A 353 -37.61 40.89 -6.81
N SER A 354 -36.72 41.68 -6.22
CA SER A 354 -35.63 41.35 -5.28
C SER A 354 -36.00 40.48 -4.07
N ALA A 355 -35.04 39.69 -3.55
CA ALA A 355 -34.37 39.93 -2.25
C ALA A 355 -33.64 38.69 -1.71
N SER A 356 -32.30 38.79 -1.66
CA SER A 356 -31.43 38.51 -0.50
C SER A 356 -31.73 37.29 0.39
N HIS A 357 -30.82 36.31 0.37
CA HIS A 357 -30.13 35.89 1.61
C HIS A 357 -28.70 35.41 1.30
N LYS A 358 -27.72 36.20 1.74
CA LYS A 358 -26.29 35.87 1.73
C LYS A 358 -26.00 34.85 2.83
N THR A 359 -25.40 33.73 2.46
CA THR A 359 -24.54 32.95 3.35
C THR A 359 -23.21 32.74 2.61
N ASN A 360 -22.11 33.10 3.27
CA ASN A 360 -20.76 33.01 2.75
C ASN A 360 -20.36 31.54 2.53
N ALA A 361 -20.69 31.00 1.36
CA ALA A 361 -19.96 29.89 0.77
C ALA A 361 -18.87 30.51 -0.10
N THR A 362 -17.61 30.19 0.18
CA THR A 362 -16.50 30.46 -0.74
C THR A 362 -16.82 29.76 -2.05
N ALA A 363 -17.33 30.53 -3.02
CA ALA A 363 -17.69 30.03 -4.33
C ALA A 363 -16.40 29.59 -5.03
N ARG A 364 -16.17 28.28 -5.09
CA ARG A 364 -15.18 27.68 -5.99
C ARG A 364 -15.69 27.97 -7.40
N SER A 365 -15.13 28.99 -8.05
CA SER A 365 -15.37 29.26 -9.46
C SER A 365 -14.67 28.16 -10.25
N THR A 366 -15.40 27.09 -10.58
CA THR A 366 -14.94 26.06 -11.51
C THR A 366 -15.71 26.23 -12.79
N THR A 367 -15.09 26.86 -13.78
CA THR A 367 -15.54 26.83 -15.16
C THR A 367 -15.55 25.37 -15.62
N HIS A 368 -16.74 24.83 -15.96
CA HIS A 368 -16.93 23.46 -16.46
C HIS A 368 -16.32 23.28 -17.85
N SER A 369 -15.00 23.23 -17.92
CA SER A 369 -14.28 23.05 -19.17
C SER A 369 -14.05 21.57 -19.42
N GLY A 370 -14.60 21.05 -20.52
CA GLY A 370 -14.48 19.64 -20.89
C GLY A 370 -15.57 19.23 -21.88
N THR A 371 -15.36 18.14 -22.60
CA THR A 371 -16.35 17.61 -23.56
C THR A 371 -17.19 16.51 -22.90
N LYS A 372 -18.51 16.57 -23.11
CA LYS A 372 -19.41 15.50 -22.64
C LYS A 372 -19.34 14.30 -23.60
N SER A 373 -19.13 13.12 -23.04
CA SER A 373 -19.17 11.83 -23.74
C SER A 373 -20.02 10.85 -22.92
N GLY A 374 -21.29 10.72 -23.30
CA GLY A 374 -22.28 9.99 -22.51
C GLY A 374 -22.43 10.57 -21.10
N GLN A 375 -22.24 9.73 -20.08
CA GLN A 375 -22.28 10.14 -18.66
C GLN A 375 -20.96 10.76 -18.16
N TRP A 376 -19.93 10.82 -19.00
CA TRP A 376 -18.60 11.31 -18.64
C TRP A 376 -18.39 12.74 -19.12
N THR A 377 -17.71 13.53 -18.30
CA THR A 377 -17.09 14.79 -18.70
C THR A 377 -15.60 14.55 -18.84
N VAL A 378 -15.08 14.72 -20.05
CA VAL A 378 -13.68 14.49 -20.41
C VAL A 378 -12.93 15.81 -20.35
N ALA A 379 -11.79 15.83 -19.66
CA ALA A 379 -10.94 17.01 -19.58
C ALA A 379 -10.33 17.32 -20.95
N ALA A 380 -10.10 18.61 -21.24
CA ALA A 380 -9.37 19.01 -22.44
C ALA A 380 -7.91 18.51 -22.39
N ALA A 381 -7.25 18.45 -23.55
CA ALA A 381 -5.84 18.05 -23.61
C ALA A 381 -4.98 18.92 -22.67
N GLY A 382 -4.17 18.28 -21.82
CA GLY A 382 -3.33 18.94 -20.82
C GLY A 382 -4.06 19.40 -19.54
N MET A 383 -5.37 19.14 -19.42
CA MET A 383 -6.17 19.48 -18.25
C MET A 383 -6.64 18.21 -17.50
N VAL A 384 -6.92 18.35 -16.21
CA VAL A 384 -7.33 17.25 -15.33
C VAL A 384 -8.34 17.70 -14.27
N TYR A 385 -9.09 16.74 -13.73
CA TYR A 385 -9.97 16.91 -12.58
C TYR A 385 -9.29 16.40 -11.31
N VAL A 386 -8.95 17.30 -10.39
CA VAL A 386 -8.23 17.02 -9.14
C VAL A 386 -9.21 16.91 -7.98
N SER A 387 -9.17 15.78 -7.27
CA SER A 387 -9.94 15.55 -6.05
C SER A 387 -9.25 16.16 -4.83
N ASP A 388 -9.98 16.37 -3.73
CA ASP A 388 -9.39 16.88 -2.49
C ASP A 388 -8.40 15.87 -1.82
N SER A 389 -8.24 14.66 -2.39
CA SER A 389 -7.20 13.68 -2.05
C SER A 389 -5.90 13.89 -2.82
N HIS A 390 -5.77 14.97 -3.59
CA HIS A 390 -4.64 15.18 -4.50
C HIS A 390 -4.47 14.01 -5.49
N LYS A 391 -5.60 13.44 -5.94
CA LYS A 391 -5.65 12.51 -7.08
C LYS A 391 -6.32 13.18 -8.25
N TYR A 392 -5.74 13.04 -9.44
CA TYR A 392 -6.30 13.62 -10.66
C TYR A 392 -6.73 12.58 -11.70
N TYR A 393 -7.74 12.97 -12.48
CA TYR A 393 -8.48 12.13 -13.41
C TYR A 393 -8.68 12.85 -14.75
N SER A 394 -8.65 12.11 -15.85
CA SER A 394 -8.96 12.66 -17.18
C SER A 394 -10.47 12.73 -17.46
N GLN A 395 -11.30 11.94 -16.76
CA GLN A 395 -12.75 11.93 -16.96
C GLN A 395 -13.50 11.75 -15.64
N VAL A 396 -14.61 12.47 -15.46
CA VAL A 396 -15.47 12.38 -14.26
C VAL A 396 -16.94 12.46 -14.62
N THR A 397 -17.81 11.79 -13.86
CA THR A 397 -19.27 11.87 -14.07
C THR A 397 -19.89 13.08 -13.37
N ASN A 398 -19.21 13.65 -12.38
CA ASN A 398 -19.65 14.85 -11.66
C ASN A 398 -18.46 15.82 -11.46
N PRO A 399 -18.18 16.70 -12.43
CA PRO A 399 -17.02 17.60 -12.40
C PRO A 399 -17.02 18.60 -11.25
N ASP A 400 -18.18 18.94 -10.68
CA ASP A 400 -18.29 19.88 -9.54
C ASP A 400 -17.59 19.39 -8.27
N ASN A 401 -17.32 18.09 -8.17
CA ASN A 401 -16.63 17.51 -7.03
C ASN A 401 -15.10 17.60 -7.15
N TYR A 402 -14.57 18.23 -8.20
CA TYR A 402 -13.15 18.29 -8.51
C TYR A 402 -12.74 19.72 -8.86
N THR A 403 -11.48 20.08 -8.62
CA THR A 403 -10.89 21.26 -9.26
C THR A 403 -10.38 20.91 -10.64
N TYR A 404 -10.75 21.72 -11.62
CA TYR A 404 -10.28 21.60 -12.98
C TYR A 404 -9.05 22.49 -13.18
N GLU A 405 -7.90 21.90 -13.49
CA GLU A 405 -6.62 22.60 -13.65
C GLU A 405 -5.71 21.89 -14.66
N SER A 406 -4.56 22.49 -15.02
CA SER A 406 -3.61 21.82 -15.90
C SER A 406 -2.94 20.65 -15.19
N GLU A 407 -2.56 19.60 -15.93
CA GLU A 407 -1.85 18.46 -15.36
C GLU A 407 -0.54 18.89 -14.68
N SER A 408 0.18 19.85 -15.27
CA SER A 408 1.39 20.42 -14.68
C SER A 408 1.14 21.16 -13.36
N ALA A 409 0.02 21.87 -13.23
CA ALA A 409 -0.36 22.55 -11.99
C ALA A 409 -0.75 21.54 -10.91
N ALA A 410 -1.52 20.51 -11.28
CA ALA A 410 -1.87 19.40 -10.40
C ALA A 410 -0.61 18.70 -9.88
N GLN A 411 0.34 18.36 -10.74
CA GLN A 411 1.60 17.74 -10.34
C GLN A 411 2.43 18.67 -9.43
N SER A 412 2.48 19.97 -9.75
CA SER A 412 3.20 20.98 -8.95
C SER A 412 2.57 21.20 -7.57
N SER A 413 1.25 21.01 -7.44
CA SER A 413 0.53 21.06 -6.16
C SER A 413 0.62 19.75 -5.37
N GLY A 414 1.36 18.75 -5.89
CA GLY A 414 1.59 17.47 -5.26
C GLY A 414 0.52 16.41 -5.59
N ALA A 415 -0.39 16.69 -6.51
CA ALA A 415 -1.37 15.71 -6.96
C ALA A 415 -0.73 14.66 -7.88
N THR A 416 -1.19 13.43 -7.74
CA THR A 416 -0.73 12.28 -8.54
C THR A 416 -1.86 11.75 -9.41
N ARG A 417 -1.52 11.21 -10.57
CA ARG A 417 -2.51 10.56 -11.44
C ARG A 417 -3.07 9.36 -10.71
N ALA A 418 -4.39 9.22 -10.65
CA ALA A 418 -4.96 7.96 -10.19
C ALA A 418 -4.51 6.84 -11.13
N SER A 419 -4.10 5.68 -10.63
CA SER A 419 -3.71 4.58 -11.52
C SER A 419 -4.92 3.87 -12.14
N ARG A 420 -6.09 3.96 -11.47
CA ARG A 420 -7.33 3.27 -11.83
C ARG A 420 -8.55 4.18 -11.74
N GLY A 421 -9.53 3.86 -12.57
CA GLY A 421 -10.85 4.48 -12.54
C GLY A 421 -11.83 3.75 -11.64
N ASN A 422 -12.93 4.41 -11.33
CA ASN A 422 -14.13 3.84 -10.75
C ASN A 422 -15.35 4.31 -11.57
N GLN A 423 -16.56 4.07 -11.05
CA GLN A 423 -17.80 4.46 -11.72
C GLN A 423 -18.06 5.98 -11.79
N TYR A 424 -17.23 6.80 -11.14
CA TYR A 424 -17.37 8.26 -11.05
C TYR A 424 -16.19 9.05 -11.62
N ALA A 425 -14.99 8.45 -11.67
CA ALA A 425 -13.77 9.11 -12.13
C ALA A 425 -12.80 8.12 -12.80
N ARG A 426 -12.12 8.52 -13.87
CA ARG A 426 -11.19 7.69 -14.65
C ARG A 426 -9.88 8.44 -14.98
N PRO A 427 -8.71 7.81 -14.80
CA PRO A 427 -7.38 8.38 -15.05
C PRO A 427 -7.16 8.93 -16.44
#